data_AF-Q5FTU9-F1
#
_entry.id   AF-Q5FTU9-F1
#
_cell.length_a   1.000
_cell.length_b   1.000
_cell.length_c   1.000
_cell.angle_alpha   90.00
_cell.angle_beta   90.00
_cell.angle_gamma   90.00
#
_symmetry.space_group_name_H-M   'P 1'
#
loop_
_entity.id
_entity.type
_entity.pdbx_description
1 polymer ?
#
loop_
_entity_poly.entity_id
_entity_poly.type
_entity_poly.pdbx_seq_one_letter_code
_entity_poly.pdbx_strand_id
1 'polypeptide(L)'
;MQSILDTLWGLILGLLGVVVAGVAIIEVMARTVLASFGIQGNSQTVLLFLLLGALIVASFRIFGRLFAVLLVAAFSVYFMHVVFGFLSDALIPVQTSGGTTDV
;
A
#
# COMPACT_ATOMS: atom_id res chain seq x y z
N MET A 1 -6.94 19.21 5.89
CA MET A 1 -5.57 18.64 5.67
C MET A 1 -5.22 17.57 6.70
N GLN A 2 -5.54 17.73 7.99
CA GLN A 2 -5.27 16.75 9.06
C GLN A 2 -5.76 15.31 8.75
N SER A 3 -7.01 15.16 8.30
CA SER A 3 -7.62 13.83 8.06
C SER A 3 -6.92 12.99 6.99
N ILE A 4 -6.32 13.62 5.96
CA ILE A 4 -5.50 12.92 4.96
C ILE A 4 -4.20 12.41 5.61
N LEU A 5 -3.55 13.22 6.45
CA LEU A 5 -2.29 12.84 7.10
C LEU A 5 -2.51 11.71 8.12
N ASP A 6 -3.59 11.76 8.91
CA ASP A 6 -3.94 10.68 9.85
C ASP A 6 -4.21 9.36 9.12
N THR A 7 -4.90 9.41 7.98
CA THR A 7 -5.17 8.23 7.16
C THR A 7 -3.88 7.66 6.57
N LEU A 8 -2.98 8.51 6.06
CA LEU A 8 -1.69 8.09 5.53
C LEU A 8 -0.80 7.48 6.62
N TRP A 9 -0.75 8.11 7.79
CA TRP A 9 0.02 7.61 8.93
C TRP A 9 -0.51 6.26 9.41
N GLY A 10 -1.84 6.15 9.55
CA GLY A 10 -2.50 4.89 9.91
C GLY A 10 -2.25 3.78 8.89
N LEU A 11 -2.28 4.10 7.60
CA LEU A 11 -2.00 3.13 6.54
C LEU A 11 -0.55 2.63 6.61
N ILE A 12 0.42 3.54 6.75
CA ILE A 12 1.84 3.19 6.82
C ILE A 12 2.12 2.33 8.05
N LEU A 13 1.63 2.75 9.22
CA LEU A 13 1.81 2.00 10.46
C LEU A 13 1.08 0.65 10.43
N GLY A 14 -0.12 0.58 9.85
CA GLY A 14 -0.87 -0.66 9.69
C GLY A 14 -0.15 -1.64 8.76
N LEU A 15 0.36 -1.16 7.63
CA LEU A 15 1.11 -1.97 6.67
C LEU A 15 2.41 -2.51 7.31
N LEU A 16 3.15 -1.63 8.00
CA LEU A 16 4.34 -2.01 8.75
C LEU A 16 4.02 -3.07 9.82
N GLY A 17 2.95 -2.84 10.58
CA GLY A 17 2.49 -3.76 11.62
C GLY A 17 2.14 -5.15 11.07
N VAL A 18 1.43 -5.21 9.94
CA VAL A 18 1.10 -6.47 9.25
C VAL A 18 2.37 -7.20 8.80
N VAL A 19 3.35 -6.48 8.23
CA VAL A 19 4.64 -7.06 7.82
C VAL A 19 5.35 -7.67 9.03
N VAL A 20 5.53 -6.86 10.09
CA VAL A 20 6.26 -7.29 11.30
C VAL A 20 5.55 -8.47 11.97
N ALA A 21 4.22 -8.43 12.07
CA ALA A 21 3.43 -9.53 12.64
C ALA A 21 3.58 -10.81 11.82
N GLY A 22 3.50 -10.73 10.48
CA GLY A 22 3.70 -11.88 9.61
C GLY A 22 5.09 -12.50 9.76
N VAL A 23 6.13 -11.66 9.82
CA VAL A 23 7.51 -12.12 10.04
C VAL A 23 7.66 -12.81 11.40
N ALA A 24 7.12 -12.21 12.47
CA ALA A 24 7.20 -12.77 13.82
C ALA A 24 6.52 -14.15 13.91
N ILE A 25 5.34 -14.32 13.29
CA ILE A 25 4.64 -15.61 13.26
C ILE A 25 5.49 -16.66 12.55
N ILE A 26 6.04 -16.33 11.38
CA ILE A 26 6.86 -17.27 10.61
C ILE A 26 8.15 -17.61 11.37
N GLU A 27 8.77 -16.65 12.06
CA GLU A 27 9.94 -16.90 12.89
C GLU A 27 9.64 -17.91 14.00
N VAL A 28 8.54 -17.74 14.73
CA VAL A 28 8.14 -18.66 15.80
C VAL A 28 7.89 -20.07 15.22
N MET A 29 7.16 -20.16 14.11
CA MET A 29 6.90 -21.45 13.46
C MET A 29 8.19 -22.13 13.01
N ALA A 30 9.09 -21.38 12.37
CA ALA A 30 10.37 -21.91 11.94
C ALA A 30 11.21 -22.37 13.14
N ARG A 31 11.25 -21.58 14.22
CA ARG A 31 11.97 -21.95 15.44
C ARG A 31 11.48 -23.28 16.00
N THR A 32 10.17 -23.50 16.04
CA THR A 32 9.57 -24.77 16.49
C THR A 32 9.91 -25.92 15.55
N VAL A 33 9.86 -25.70 14.23
CA VAL A 33 10.22 -26.72 13.23
C VAL A 33 11.70 -27.10 13.34
N LEU A 34 12.60 -26.12 13.42
CA LEU A 34 14.03 -26.34 13.62
C LEU A 34 14.31 -27.11 14.91
N ALA A 35 13.63 -26.75 16.01
CA ALA A 35 13.74 -27.47 17.27
C ALA A 35 13.24 -28.92 17.16
N SER A 36 12.17 -29.17 16.39
CA SER A 36 11.66 -30.53 16.13
C SER A 36 12.64 -31.41 15.36
N PHE A 37 13.52 -30.81 14.54
CA PHE A 37 14.60 -31.51 13.85
C PHE A 37 15.88 -31.64 14.70
N GLY A 38 15.85 -31.27 15.98
CA GLY A 38 17.00 -31.31 16.88
C GLY A 38 18.03 -30.20 16.63
N ILE A 39 17.72 -29.21 15.79
CA ILE A 39 18.61 -28.08 15.51
C ILE A 39 18.42 -27.04 16.61
N GLN A 40 19.42 -26.90 17.47
CA GLN A 40 19.42 -26.00 18.61
C GLN A 40 20.73 -25.21 18.71
N GLY A 41 20.71 -24.12 19.47
CA GLY A 41 21.90 -23.30 19.71
C GLY A 41 22.30 -22.46 18.50
N ASN A 42 23.60 -22.35 18.24
CA ASN A 42 24.14 -21.35 17.30
C ASN A 42 23.69 -21.60 15.85
N SER A 43 23.52 -22.86 15.44
CA SER A 43 23.05 -23.22 14.09
C SER A 43 21.59 -22.79 13.85
N GLN A 44 20.74 -22.89 14.87
CA GLN A 44 19.36 -22.40 14.81
C GLN A 44 19.33 -20.88 14.60
N THR A 45 20.17 -20.14 15.33
CA THR A 45 20.26 -18.68 15.20
C THR A 45 20.68 -18.26 13.79
N VAL A 46 21.70 -18.91 13.21
CA VAL A 46 22.17 -18.62 11.85
C VAL A 46 21.06 -18.88 10.82
N LEU A 47 20.34 -20.00 10.94
CA LEU A 47 19.24 -20.36 10.04
C LEU A 47 18.06 -19.39 10.17
N LEU A 48 17.74 -18.95 11.38
CA LEU A 48 16.71 -17.93 11.61
C LEU A 48 17.10 -16.56 11.05
N PHE A 49 18.38 -16.18 11.11
CA PHE A 49 18.86 -14.95 10.45
C PHE A 49 18.77 -15.04 8.93
N LEU A 50 19.15 -16.17 8.34
CA LEU A 50 18.98 -16.40 6.90
C LEU A 50 17.50 -16.36 6.50
N LEU A 51 16.64 -17.01 7.28
CA LEU A 51 15.19 -16.98 7.09
C LEU A 51 14.66 -15.55 7.17
N LEU A 52 15.05 -14.79 8.20
CA LEU A 52 14.66 -13.39 8.36
C LEU A 52 15.07 -12.56 7.15
N GLY A 53 16.32 -12.70 6.68
CA GLY A 53 16.79 -12.03 5.47
C GLY A 53 15.94 -12.36 4.24
N ALA A 54 15.60 -13.64 4.05
CA ALA A 54 14.72 -14.07 2.96
C ALA A 54 13.30 -13.48 3.09
N LEU A 55 12.74 -13.44 4.31
CA LEU A 55 11.41 -12.85 4.56
C LEU A 55 11.39 -11.34 4.34
N ILE A 56 12.45 -10.63 4.69
CA ILE A 56 12.58 -9.19 4.43
C ILE A 56 12.53 -8.95 2.92
N VAL A 57 13.34 -9.67 2.14
CA VAL A 57 13.36 -9.55 0.67
C VAL A 57 11.99 -9.92 0.07
N ALA A 58 11.37 -11.01 0.53
CA ALA A 58 10.05 -11.42 0.07
C ALA A 58 8.98 -10.38 0.41
N SER A 59 9.00 -9.83 1.62
CA SER A 59 8.09 -8.77 2.06
C SER A 59 8.22 -7.53 1.18
N PHE A 60 9.44 -7.00 0.98
CA PHE A 60 9.62 -5.85 0.09
C PHE A 60 9.12 -6.11 -1.33
N ARG A 61 9.31 -7.33 -1.84
CA ARG A 61 8.82 -7.71 -3.18
C ARG A 61 7.29 -7.75 -3.26
N ILE A 62 6.63 -8.36 -2.28
CA ILE A 62 5.17 -8.51 -2.26
C ILE A 62 4.49 -7.17 -1.97
N PHE A 63 4.91 -6.48 -0.92
CA PHE A 63 4.34 -5.19 -0.52
C PHE A 63 4.67 -4.09 -1.53
N GLY A 64 5.86 -4.09 -2.13
CA GLY A 64 6.18 -3.17 -3.23
C GLY A 64 5.24 -3.37 -4.43
N ARG A 65 4.90 -4.62 -4.76
CA ARG A 65 3.95 -4.93 -5.83
C ARG A 65 2.52 -4.53 -5.46
N LEU A 66 2.08 -4.80 -4.23
CA LEU A 66 0.76 -4.35 -3.74
C LEU A 66 0.65 -2.83 -3.72
N PHE A 67 1.69 -2.13 -3.28
CA PHE A 67 1.75 -0.67 -3.30
C PHE A 67 1.68 -0.13 -4.73
N ALA A 68 2.41 -0.74 -5.67
CA ALA A 68 2.32 -0.36 -7.09
C ALA A 68 0.90 -0.55 -7.64
N VAL A 69 0.23 -1.67 -7.31
CA VAL A 69 -1.17 -1.91 -7.71
C VAL A 69 -2.11 -0.86 -7.10
N LEU A 70 -1.97 -0.55 -5.82
CA LEU A 70 -2.77 0.48 -5.14
C LEU A 70 -2.54 1.86 -5.75
N LEU A 71 -1.30 2.20 -6.08
CA LEU A 71 -0.94 3.46 -6.73
C LEU A 71 -1.57 3.54 -8.12
N VAL A 72 -1.45 2.49 -8.94
CA VAL A 72 -2.11 2.43 -10.25
C VAL A 72 -3.63 2.59 -10.11
N ALA A 73 -4.26 1.92 -9.13
CA ALA A 73 -5.69 2.06 -8.89
C ALA A 73 -6.08 3.50 -8.48
N ALA A 74 -5.34 4.10 -7.55
CA ALA A 74 -5.59 5.47 -7.10
C ALA A 74 -5.42 6.48 -8.25
N PHE A 75 -4.35 6.36 -9.03
CA PHE A 75 -4.12 7.18 -10.23
C PHE A 75 -5.19 6.96 -11.29
N SER A 76 -5.66 5.73 -11.49
CA SER A 76 -6.73 5.42 -12.43
C SER A 76 -8.04 6.09 -12.04
N VAL A 77 -8.40 6.07 -10.75
CA VAL A 77 -9.59 6.76 -10.24
C VAL A 77 -9.45 8.27 -10.39
N TYR A 78 -8.28 8.82 -10.04
CA TYR A 78 -8.00 10.25 -10.22
C TYR A 78 -8.09 10.66 -11.69
N PHE A 79 -7.48 9.88 -12.58
CA PHE A 79 -7.54 10.12 -14.02
C PHE A 79 -8.98 10.10 -14.53
N MET A 80 -9.78 9.12 -14.10
CA MET A 80 -11.20 9.03 -14.46
C MET A 80 -12.00 10.24 -13.93
N HIS A 81 -11.70 10.69 -12.71
CA HIS A 81 -12.30 11.90 -12.15
C HIS A 81 -11.94 13.16 -12.97
N VAL A 82 -10.68 13.30 -13.37
CA VAL A 82 -10.21 14.40 -14.21
C VAL A 82 -10.86 14.36 -15.59
N VAL A 83 -10.87 13.19 -16.25
CA VAL A 83 -11.49 13.00 -17.56
C VAL A 83 -12.98 13.31 -17.52
N PHE A 84 -13.72 12.79 -16.54
CA PHE A 84 -15.14 13.11 -16.41
C PHE A 84 -15.37 14.58 -16.03
N GLY A 85 -14.50 15.19 -15.22
CA GLY A 85 -14.54 16.63 -14.96
C GLY A 85 -14.41 17.45 -16.24
N PHE A 86 -13.40 17.16 -17.07
CA PHE A 86 -13.21 17.81 -18.37
C PHE A 86 -14.38 17.58 -19.35
N LEU A 87 -14.91 16.35 -19.42
CA LEU A 87 -16.09 16.05 -20.24
C LEU A 87 -17.33 16.80 -19.76
N SER A 88 -17.50 16.95 -18.44
CA SER A 88 -18.62 17.69 -17.85
C SER A 88 -18.54 19.18 -18.17
N ASP A 89 -17.35 19.78 -18.11
CA ASP A 89 -17.12 21.17 -18.52
C ASP A 89 -17.32 21.37 -20.03
N ALA A 90 -16.90 20.39 -20.85
CA ALA A 90 -17.04 20.46 -22.30
C ALA A 90 -18.49 20.25 -22.80
N LEU A 91 -19.32 19.51 -22.05
CA LEU A 91 -20.74 19.28 -22.39
C LEU A 91 -21.67 20.41 -21.92
N ILE A 92 -21.19 21.34 -21.09
CA ILE A 92 -21.93 22.56 -20.72
C ILE A 92 -21.29 23.73 -21.48
N PRO A 93 -21.58 23.93 -22.78
CA PRO A 93 -21.23 25.18 -23.43
C PRO A 93 -22.09 26.27 -22.79
N VAL A 94 -21.45 27.07 -21.95
CA VAL A 94 -21.69 28.51 -21.79
C VAL A 94 -23.06 28.97 -22.33
N GLN A 95 -24.06 29.09 -21.46
CA GLN A 95 -25.13 30.07 -21.67
C GLN A 95 -24.60 31.45 -21.27
N THR A 96 -23.67 32.00 -22.06
CA THR A 96 -23.59 33.45 -22.19
C THR A 96 -24.66 33.86 -23.17
N SER A 97 -25.86 34.13 -22.67
CA SER A 97 -26.76 35.06 -23.37
C SER A 97 -26.31 36.47 -23.01
N GLY A 98 -25.40 37.00 -23.82
CA GLY A 98 -25.18 38.44 -23.88
C GLY A 98 -26.34 39.11 -24.62
N GLY A 99 -26.84 40.21 -24.04
CA GLY A 99 -27.53 41.26 -24.76
C GLY A 99 -29.06 41.24 -24.75
N THR A 100 -29.65 42.06 -23.89
CA THR A 100 -30.44 43.21 -24.37
C THR A 100 -30.50 44.26 -23.25
N THR A 101 -29.86 45.40 -23.48
CA THR A 101 -30.38 46.70 -23.09
C THR A 101 -31.86 46.78 -23.46
N ASP A 102 -32.74 47.16 -22.53
CA ASP A 102 -33.82 48.11 -22.80
C ASP A 102 -34.63 48.44 -21.53
N VAL A 103 -34.63 49.75 -21.24
CA VAL A 103 -35.50 50.60 -20.39
C VAL A 103 -35.53 50.40 -18.87
#